data_AF-A0A353VWK1-F1
#
_entry.id   AF-A0A353VWK1-F1
#
_cell.length_a   1.000
_cell.length_b   1.000
_cell.length_c   1.000
_cell.angle_alpha   90.00
_cell.angle_beta   90.00
_cell.angle_gamma   90.00
#
_symmetry.space_group_name_H-M   'P 1'
#
loop_
_entity.id
_entity.type
_entity.pdbx_description
1 polymer ?
#
loop_
_entity_poly.entity_id
_entity_poly.type
_entity_poly.pdbx_seq_one_letter_code
_entity_poly.pdbx_strand_id
1 'polypeptide(L)'
;MLTNILSKPIEVTIGEQTHKFNSLADFEFSLAGRTSVPAEKIKKAIKLSLGELKKEYKKIKVTEKELVSVLSKSMSQPESINRALREIDIKIFSEDHGWRAIIGALHAGSEELNDFRHIGVAKYLQYLSSIQEILRELYSEKKKEILA
;
A
#
# COMPACT_ATOMS: atom_id res chain seq x y z
N MET A 1 -23.47 13.88 13.71
CA MET A 1 -23.61 12.42 13.63
C MET A 1 -22.45 11.81 14.41
N LEU A 2 -22.73 11.10 15.49
CA LEU A 2 -21.74 10.41 16.32
C LEU A 2 -21.58 8.98 15.78
N THR A 3 -20.79 8.81 14.73
CA THR A 3 -20.56 7.50 14.10
C THR A 3 -19.33 6.82 14.69
N ASN A 4 -19.56 5.64 15.30
CA ASN A 4 -18.62 4.58 15.65
C ASN A 4 -17.53 4.91 16.70
N ILE A 5 -17.90 4.85 17.97
CA ILE A 5 -16.96 4.93 19.12
C ILE A 5 -16.37 3.55 19.50
N LEU A 6 -16.74 2.45 18.83
CA LEU A 6 -16.31 1.09 19.21
C LEU A 6 -15.92 0.21 18.01
N SER A 7 -15.06 0.70 17.13
CA SER A 7 -14.33 -0.19 16.21
C SER A 7 -13.36 -1.04 17.03
N LYS A 8 -13.36 -2.37 16.85
CA LYS A 8 -12.38 -3.24 17.51
C LYS A 8 -10.97 -2.75 17.18
N PRO A 9 -10.10 -2.51 18.18
CA PRO A 9 -8.76 -2.02 17.90
C PRO A 9 -8.00 -3.06 17.10
N ILE A 10 -7.24 -2.60 16.11
CA ILE A 10 -6.32 -3.45 15.36
C ILE A 10 -4.92 -3.31 15.95
N GLU A 11 -4.27 -4.45 16.15
CA GLU A 11 -2.89 -4.54 16.60
C GLU A 11 -2.01 -5.02 15.44
N VAL A 12 -0.95 -4.28 15.17
CA VAL A 12 -0.01 -4.57 14.09
C VAL A 12 1.40 -4.55 14.65
N THR A 13 2.12 -5.66 14.51
CA THR A 13 3.54 -5.73 14.83
C THR A 13 4.37 -5.31 13.62
N ILE A 14 5.12 -4.22 13.74
CA ILE A 14 6.02 -3.69 12.71
C ILE A 14 7.43 -3.67 13.29
N GLY A 15 8.31 -4.54 12.77
CA GLY A 15 9.62 -4.76 13.39
C GLY A 15 9.45 -5.30 14.81
N GLU A 16 10.07 -4.62 15.79
CA GLU A 16 10.00 -4.99 17.21
C GLU A 16 8.85 -4.29 17.97
N GLN A 17 8.09 -3.41 17.30
CA GLN A 17 7.05 -2.61 17.93
C GLN A 17 5.66 -3.12 17.58
N THR A 18 4.81 -3.29 18.59
CA THR A 18 3.37 -3.53 18.40
C THR A 18 2.63 -2.21 18.50
N HIS A 19 1.98 -1.82 17.41
CA HIS A 19 1.14 -0.64 17.33
C HIS A 19 -0.32 -1.04 17.50
N LYS A 20 -1.03 -0.36 18.38
CA LYS A 20 -2.47 -0.52 18.58
C LYS A 20 -3.20 0.72 18.06
N PHE A 21 -4.17 0.49 17.18
CA PHE A 21 -5.00 1.54 16.61
C PHE A 21 -6.40 1.43 17.18
N ASN A 22 -6.81 2.44 17.95
CA ASN A 22 -8.09 2.43 18.65
C ASN A 22 -9.24 3.01 17.83
N SER A 23 -8.93 3.65 16.70
CA SER A 23 -9.92 4.23 15.78
C SER A 23 -9.46 4.19 14.32
N LEU A 24 -10.41 4.36 13.40
CA LEU A 24 -10.11 4.52 11.97
C LEU A 24 -9.26 5.76 11.70
N ALA A 25 -9.50 6.86 12.42
CA ALA A 25 -8.75 8.10 12.27
C ALA A 25 -7.29 7.94 12.69
N ASP A 26 -7.03 7.28 13.83
CA ASP A 26 -5.67 6.99 14.31
C ASP A 26 -4.91 6.13 13.30
N PHE A 27 -5.59 5.11 12.77
CA PHE A 27 -5.03 4.23 11.75
C PHE A 27 -4.71 5.00 10.46
N GLU A 28 -5.66 5.78 9.96
CA GLU A 28 -5.48 6.57 8.74
C GLU A 28 -4.32 7.57 8.88
N PHE A 29 -4.29 8.31 9.99
CA PHE A 29 -3.24 9.28 10.28
C PHE A 29 -1.86 8.61 10.31
N SER A 30 -1.77 7.45 10.98
CA SER A 30 -0.51 6.70 11.02
C SER A 30 -0.08 6.24 9.63
N LEU A 31 -1.00 5.71 8.82
CA LEU A 31 -0.68 5.24 7.48
C LEU A 31 -0.32 6.36 6.51
N ALA A 32 -0.83 7.58 6.71
CA ALA A 32 -0.47 8.73 5.87
C ALA A 32 1.05 9.00 5.87
N GLY A 33 1.74 8.80 7.00
CA GLY A 33 3.20 8.93 7.08
C GLY A 33 3.99 7.83 6.33
N ARG A 34 3.33 6.76 5.89
CA ARG A 34 3.95 5.59 5.24
C ARG A 34 3.79 5.59 3.72
N THR A 35 3.14 6.62 3.16
CA THR A 35 2.92 6.74 1.71
C THR A 35 4.14 7.27 0.97
N SER A 36 5.06 7.94 1.67
CA SER A 36 6.34 8.36 1.10
C SER A 36 7.21 7.16 0.72
N VAL A 37 8.14 7.37 -0.22
CA VAL A 37 9.08 6.32 -0.63
C VAL A 37 10.34 6.39 0.22
N PRO A 38 10.78 5.29 0.87
CA PRO A 38 12.00 5.31 1.67
C PRO A 38 13.22 5.72 0.82
N ALA A 39 14.09 6.54 1.40
CA ALA A 39 15.32 7.00 0.74
C ALA A 39 16.17 5.83 0.22
N GLU A 40 16.25 4.72 0.96
CA GLU A 40 16.99 3.53 0.52
C GLU A 40 16.39 2.88 -0.74
N LYS A 41 15.07 2.95 -0.92
CA LYS A 41 14.42 2.48 -2.16
C LYS A 41 14.72 3.40 -3.33
N ILE A 42 14.76 4.71 -3.10
CA ILE A 42 15.16 5.70 -4.11
C ILE A 42 16.61 5.46 -4.54
N LYS A 43 17.53 5.29 -3.59
CA LYS A 43 18.95 4.98 -3.87
C LYS A 43 19.11 3.71 -4.70
N LYS A 44 18.32 2.67 -4.44
CA LYS A 44 18.29 1.44 -5.25
C LYS A 44 17.75 1.72 -6.66
N ALA A 45 16.65 2.46 -6.77
CA ALA A 45 16.03 2.78 -8.06
C ALA A 45 16.95 3.61 -8.97
N ILE A 46 17.74 4.54 -8.43
CA ILE A 46 18.71 5.36 -9.20
C ILE A 46 19.74 4.48 -9.92
N LYS A 47 20.09 3.31 -9.36
CA LYS A 47 21.08 2.39 -9.92
C LYS A 47 20.52 1.49 -11.03
N LEU A 48 19.21 1.46 -11.22
CA LEU A 48 18.56 0.62 -12.23
C LEU A 48 18.78 1.18 -13.64
N SER A 49 18.88 0.27 -14.61
CA SER A 49 18.84 0.58 -16.04
C SER A 49 17.43 1.00 -16.48
N LEU A 50 17.31 1.60 -17.68
CA LEU A 50 16.00 1.95 -18.27
C LEU A 50 15.06 0.73 -18.37
N GLY A 51 15.61 -0.43 -18.76
CA GLY A 51 14.84 -1.67 -18.87
C GLY A 51 14.30 -2.15 -17.52
N GLU A 52 15.12 -2.06 -16.48
CA GLU A 52 14.74 -2.42 -15.11
C GLU A 52 13.73 -1.44 -14.52
N LEU A 53 13.91 -0.13 -14.71
CA LEU A 53 12.93 0.89 -14.29
C LEU A 53 11.56 0.63 -14.92
N LYS A 54 11.52 0.33 -16.22
CA LYS A 54 10.29 -0.03 -16.94
C LYS A 54 9.66 -1.33 -16.39
N LYS A 55 10.49 -2.31 -16.02
CA LYS A 55 10.03 -3.58 -15.44
C LYS A 55 9.40 -3.35 -14.07
N GLU A 56 10.04 -2.58 -13.20
CA GLU A 56 9.51 -2.23 -11.88
C GLU A 56 8.20 -1.45 -11.99
N TYR A 57 8.14 -0.43 -12.86
CA TYR A 57 6.90 0.32 -13.10
C TYR A 57 5.74 -0.59 -13.55
N LYS A 58 6.01 -1.53 -14.46
CA LYS A 58 5.00 -2.50 -14.92
C LYS A 58 4.51 -3.41 -13.79
N LYS A 59 5.40 -3.90 -12.93
CA LYS A 59 5.00 -4.72 -11.76
C LYS A 59 4.05 -3.94 -10.85
N ILE A 60 4.40 -2.69 -10.52
CA ILE A 60 3.55 -1.83 -9.69
C ILE A 60 2.19 -1.63 -10.37
N LYS A 61 2.14 -1.42 -11.68
CA LYS A 61 0.88 -1.28 -12.43
C LYS A 61 -0.02 -2.52 -12.37
N VAL A 62 0.55 -3.72 -12.29
CA VAL A 62 -0.25 -4.95 -12.12
C VAL A 62 -0.90 -4.96 -10.74
N THR A 63 -0.10 -4.73 -9.69
CA THR A 63 -0.60 -4.67 -8.31
C THR A 63 -1.64 -3.56 -8.11
N GLU A 64 -1.41 -2.38 -8.68
CA GLU A 64 -2.36 -1.26 -8.62
C GLU A 64 -3.72 -1.64 -9.22
N LYS A 65 -3.73 -2.28 -10.39
CA LYS A 65 -4.98 -2.73 -11.04
C LYS A 65 -5.75 -3.73 -10.20
N GLU A 66 -5.04 -4.69 -9.60
CA GLU A 66 -5.65 -5.69 -8.74
C GLU A 66 -6.31 -5.05 -7.51
N LEU A 67 -5.60 -4.13 -6.84
CA LEU A 67 -6.11 -3.44 -5.66
C LEU A 67 -7.24 -2.44 -5.98
N VAL A 68 -7.18 -1.75 -7.12
CA VAL A 68 -8.29 -0.92 -7.60
C VAL A 68 -9.52 -1.79 -7.87
N SER A 69 -9.35 -2.99 -8.42
CA SER A 69 -10.46 -3.94 -8.62
C SER A 69 -11.07 -4.37 -7.29
N VAL A 70 -10.25 -4.59 -6.25
CA VAL A 70 -10.73 -4.89 -4.89
C VAL A 70 -11.61 -3.76 -4.35
N LEU A 71 -11.12 -2.52 -4.38
CA LEU A 71 -11.88 -1.36 -3.89
C LEU A 71 -13.14 -1.10 -4.74
N SER A 72 -13.05 -1.24 -6.05
CA SER A 72 -14.19 -1.00 -6.94
C SER A 72 -15.34 -1.99 -6.67
N LYS A 73 -15.00 -3.26 -6.41
CA LYS A 73 -15.98 -4.28 -6.04
C LYS A 73 -16.59 -4.00 -4.66
N SER A 74 -15.78 -3.52 -3.72
CA SER A 74 -16.28 -3.23 -2.38
C SER A 74 -17.20 -2.00 -2.31
N MET A 75 -17.13 -1.08 -3.28
CA MET A 75 -18.07 0.04 -3.37
C MET A 75 -19.53 -0.39 -3.59
N SER A 76 -19.77 -1.50 -4.30
CA SER A 76 -21.11 -2.05 -4.51
C SER A 76 -21.47 -3.16 -3.53
N GLN A 77 -20.46 -3.82 -2.94
CA GLN A 77 -20.59 -4.90 -1.96
C GLN A 77 -19.57 -4.70 -0.84
N PRO A 78 -19.84 -3.84 0.17
CA PRO A 78 -18.85 -3.46 1.20
C PRO A 78 -18.17 -4.63 1.90
N GLU A 79 -18.92 -5.70 2.17
CA GLU A 79 -18.45 -6.96 2.77
C GLU A 79 -17.50 -7.77 1.88
N SER A 80 -17.46 -7.48 0.58
CA SER A 80 -16.60 -8.23 -0.36
C SER A 80 -15.12 -7.95 -0.18
N ILE A 81 -14.74 -6.83 0.47
CA ILE A 81 -13.33 -6.43 0.62
C ILE A 81 -12.51 -7.45 1.42
N ASN A 82 -13.09 -8.07 2.46
CA ASN A 82 -12.36 -9.08 3.24
C ASN A 82 -11.98 -10.27 2.35
N ARG A 83 -12.96 -10.83 1.63
CA ARG A 83 -12.72 -11.96 0.73
C ARG A 83 -11.74 -11.60 -0.38
N ALA A 84 -11.97 -10.48 -1.05
CA ALA A 84 -11.15 -10.06 -2.17
C ALA A 84 -9.70 -9.77 -1.75
N LEU A 85 -9.49 -9.13 -0.59
CA LEU A 85 -8.14 -8.90 -0.06
C LEU A 85 -7.46 -10.20 0.39
N ARG A 86 -8.23 -11.19 0.89
CA ARG A 86 -7.69 -12.49 1.29
C ARG A 86 -7.18 -13.32 0.11
N GLU A 87 -7.78 -13.16 -1.06
CA GLU A 87 -7.38 -13.81 -2.30
C GLU A 87 -6.05 -13.27 -2.85
N ILE A 88 -5.63 -12.07 -2.43
CA ILE A 88 -4.37 -11.47 -2.83
C ILE A 88 -3.21 -12.07 -2.02
N ASP A 89 -2.16 -12.51 -2.72
CA ASP A 89 -0.92 -12.95 -2.06
C ASP A 89 -0.27 -11.78 -1.32
N ILE A 90 -0.11 -11.93 0.00
CA ILE A 90 0.49 -10.93 0.87
C ILE A 90 1.93 -10.54 0.44
N LYS A 91 2.62 -11.40 -0.32
CA LYS A 91 3.98 -11.13 -0.82
C LYS A 91 4.04 -10.01 -1.86
N ILE A 92 2.92 -9.64 -2.49
CA ILE A 92 2.90 -8.50 -3.43
C ILE A 92 3.06 -7.17 -2.71
N PHE A 93 2.80 -7.12 -1.40
CA PHE A 93 2.96 -5.92 -0.60
C PHE A 93 4.43 -5.71 -0.23
N SER A 94 4.86 -4.44 -0.32
CA SER A 94 6.23 -4.04 0.01
C SER A 94 6.56 -4.29 1.48
N GLU A 95 7.82 -4.56 1.79
CA GLU A 95 8.30 -4.54 3.19
C GLU A 95 8.52 -3.12 3.72
N ASP A 96 8.64 -2.15 2.81
CA ASP A 96 8.86 -0.75 3.15
C ASP A 96 7.79 -0.26 4.14
N HIS A 97 8.23 0.48 5.15
CA HIS A 97 7.36 1.04 6.19
C HIS A 97 6.46 0.02 6.91
N GLY A 98 6.75 -1.28 6.80
CA GLY A 98 5.93 -2.35 7.36
C GLY A 98 4.65 -2.64 6.59
N TRP A 99 4.52 -2.22 5.33
CA TRP A 99 3.29 -2.40 4.54
C TRP A 99 2.80 -3.85 4.52
N ARG A 100 3.69 -4.82 4.32
CA ARG A 100 3.33 -6.24 4.36
C ARG A 100 2.77 -6.68 5.71
N ALA A 101 3.33 -6.20 6.81
CA ALA A 101 2.84 -6.53 8.15
C ALA A 101 1.48 -5.90 8.43
N ILE A 102 1.29 -4.64 8.04
CA ILE A 102 0.02 -3.90 8.16
C ILE A 102 -1.10 -4.63 7.40
N ILE A 103 -0.86 -4.93 6.12
CA ILE A 103 -1.85 -5.63 5.31
C ILE A 103 -2.02 -7.07 5.80
N GLY A 104 -0.97 -7.71 6.33
CA GLY A 104 -1.04 -9.05 6.91
C GLY A 104 -1.97 -9.11 8.12
N ALA A 105 -1.91 -8.12 9.01
CA ALA A 105 -2.84 -8.00 10.14
C ALA A 105 -4.30 -7.82 9.67
N LEU A 106 -4.50 -6.99 8.64
CA LEU A 106 -5.81 -6.81 8.01
C LEU A 106 -6.31 -8.07 7.29
N HIS A 107 -5.42 -8.83 6.67
CA HIS A 107 -5.71 -10.09 5.99
C HIS A 107 -6.21 -11.15 6.99
N ALA A 108 -5.55 -11.26 8.14
CA ALA A 108 -5.87 -12.26 9.17
C ALA A 108 -7.13 -11.94 10.00
N GLY A 109 -7.54 -10.67 10.10
CA GLY A 109 -8.66 -10.26 10.95
C GLY A 109 -10.05 -10.65 10.44
N SER A 110 -11.08 -10.39 11.27
CA SER A 110 -12.50 -10.62 10.96
C SER A 110 -13.10 -9.53 10.05
N GLU A 111 -14.37 -9.69 9.67
CA GLU A 111 -15.14 -8.72 8.86
C GLU A 111 -15.24 -7.33 9.51
N GLU A 112 -15.14 -7.24 10.85
CA GLU A 112 -15.15 -5.97 11.60
C GLU A 112 -14.02 -5.02 11.17
N LEU A 113 -12.97 -5.54 10.52
CA LEU A 113 -11.85 -4.73 10.01
C LEU A 113 -12.07 -4.20 8.58
N ASN A 114 -13.26 -4.34 7.99
CA ASN A 114 -13.49 -3.93 6.60
C ASN A 114 -13.21 -2.44 6.35
N ASP A 115 -13.58 -1.55 7.27
CA ASP A 115 -13.26 -0.12 7.14
C ASP A 115 -11.74 0.11 7.20
N PHE A 116 -11.03 -0.61 8.08
CA PHE A 116 -9.57 -0.57 8.13
C PHE A 116 -8.94 -1.11 6.84
N ARG A 117 -9.53 -2.14 6.21
CA ARG A 117 -9.06 -2.67 4.91
C ARG A 117 -9.19 -1.63 3.80
N HIS A 118 -10.31 -0.91 3.75
CA HIS A 118 -10.49 0.17 2.77
C HIS A 118 -9.39 1.23 2.91
N ILE A 119 -9.14 1.69 4.14
CA ILE A 119 -8.08 2.66 4.44
C ILE A 119 -6.71 2.08 4.08
N GLY A 120 -6.40 0.86 4.52
CA GLY A 120 -5.11 0.21 4.28
C GLY A 120 -4.79 0.06 2.79
N VAL A 121 -5.74 -0.44 2.01
CA VAL A 121 -5.60 -0.60 0.56
C VAL A 121 -5.48 0.77 -0.13
N ALA A 122 -6.30 1.76 0.24
CA ALA A 122 -6.23 3.10 -0.33
C ALA A 122 -4.89 3.79 -0.05
N LYS A 123 -4.37 3.70 1.18
CA LYS A 123 -3.06 4.28 1.52
C LYS A 123 -1.91 3.52 0.85
N TYR A 124 -2.02 2.20 0.67
CA TYR A 124 -1.03 1.46 -0.11
C TYR A 124 -1.04 1.86 -1.59
N LEU A 125 -2.21 2.10 -2.19
CA LEU A 125 -2.32 2.66 -3.55
C LEU A 125 -1.65 4.04 -3.67
N GLN A 126 -1.78 4.90 -2.65
CA GLN A 126 -1.06 6.17 -2.58
C GLN A 126 0.47 5.95 -2.55
N TYR A 127 0.95 5.02 -1.75
CA TYR A 127 2.36 4.63 -1.73
C TYR A 127 2.86 4.12 -3.10
N LEU A 128 2.08 3.27 -3.78
CA LEU A 128 2.43 2.80 -5.13
C LEU A 128 2.50 3.96 -6.13
N SER A 129 1.59 4.92 -6.01
CA SER A 129 1.58 6.13 -6.86
C SER A 129 2.84 6.95 -6.65
N SER A 130 3.27 7.17 -5.41
CA SER A 130 4.52 7.88 -5.09
C SER A 130 5.75 7.18 -5.67
N ILE A 131 5.83 5.84 -5.64
CA ILE A 131 6.94 5.12 -6.30
C ILE A 131 6.87 5.27 -7.81
N GLN A 132 5.68 5.20 -8.41
CA GLN A 132 5.53 5.38 -9.85
C GLN A 132 6.00 6.75 -10.34
N GLU A 133 5.77 7.81 -9.56
CA GLU A 133 6.29 9.15 -9.83
C GLU A 133 7.82 9.15 -9.90
N ILE A 134 8.48 8.63 -8.86
CA ILE A 134 9.95 8.53 -8.82
C ILE A 134 10.50 7.69 -9.98
N LEU A 135 9.90 6.53 -10.27
CA LEU A 135 10.36 5.68 -11.37
C LEU A 135 10.22 6.36 -12.73
N ARG A 136 9.14 7.14 -12.95
CA ARG A 136 8.93 7.90 -14.19
C ARG A 136 9.93 9.02 -14.36
N GLU A 137 10.24 9.73 -13.28
CA GLU A 137 11.25 10.79 -13.26
C GLU A 137 12.64 10.22 -13.59
N LEU A 138 13.07 9.19 -12.85
CA LEU A 138 14.35 8.52 -13.09
C LEU A 138 14.49 7.95 -14.50
N TYR A 139 13.40 7.38 -15.04
CA TYR A 139 13.40 6.88 -16.42
C TYR A 139 13.59 8.02 -17.42
N SER A 140 12.91 9.15 -17.20
CA SER A 140 12.96 10.31 -18.09
C SER A 140 14.35 10.94 -18.10
N GLU A 141 14.97 11.12 -16.93
CA GLU A 141 16.32 11.68 -16.81
C GLU A 141 17.37 10.78 -17.45
N LYS A 142 17.37 9.48 -17.14
CA LYS A 142 18.32 8.53 -17.77
C LYS A 142 18.13 8.43 -19.28
N LYS A 143 16.89 8.54 -19.77
CA LYS A 143 16.63 8.53 -21.21
C LYS A 143 17.21 9.77 -21.89
N LYS A 144 17.16 10.94 -21.25
CA LYS A 144 17.80 12.17 -21.76
C LYS A 144 19.32 12.01 -21.80
N GLU A 145 19.93 11.49 -20.72
CA GLU A 145 21.39 11.26 -20.66
C GLU A 145 21.92 10.35 -21.77
N ILE A 146 21.13 9.34 -22.19
CA ILE A 146 21.52 8.42 -23.27
C ILE A 146 21.34 9.05 -24.67
N LEU A 147 20.44 10.02 -24.81
CA LEU A 147 20.12 10.68 -26.08
C LEU A 147 20.89 11.99 -26.28
N ALA A 148 21.61 12.46 -25.26
CA ALA A 148 22.50 13.62 -25.29
C ALA A 148 23.91 13.20 -25.72
#